data_AF-A0A921GY66-F1
#
_entry.id   AF-A0A921GY66-F1
#
_cell.length_a   1.000
_cell.length_b   1.000
_cell.length_c   1.000
_cell.angle_alpha   90.00
_cell.angle_beta   90.00
_cell.angle_gamma   90.00
#
_symmetry.space_group_name_H-M   'P 1'
#
loop_
_entity.id
_entity.type
_entity.pdbx_description
1 polymer ?
#
loop_
_entity_poly.entity_id
_entity_poly.type
_entity_poly.pdbx_seq_one_letter_code
_entity_poly.pdbx_strand_id
1 'polypeptide(L)' 'ESAGFGIIGMIGPISAFKLMDADPLMRLLVVFIAFFVVPFIVGFAVNAIYMKVFKLYDREIFKFLA' A
#
# COMPACT_ATOMS: atom_id res chain seq x y z
N GLU A 1 -17.31 1.30 12.29
CA GLU A 1 -17.34 2.49 11.42
C GLU A 1 -16.38 2.28 10.25
N SER A 2 -16.86 1.96 9.04
CA SER A 2 -16.00 1.69 7.86
C SER A 2 -15.60 2.99 7.14
N ALA A 3 -15.10 3.94 7.92
CA ALA A 3 -14.68 5.25 7.45
C ALA A 3 -13.42 5.15 6.56
N GLY A 4 -13.63 5.21 5.25
CA GLY A 4 -12.69 5.86 4.35
C GLY A 4 -11.60 5.04 3.66
N PHE A 5 -11.49 3.73 3.89
CA PHE A 5 -10.43 2.94 3.22
C PHE A 5 -10.72 2.68 1.73
N GLY A 6 -12.00 2.51 1.35
CA GLY A 6 -12.40 2.18 -0.02
C GLY A 6 -12.49 3.40 -0.94
N ILE A 7 -13.61 4.13 -0.88
CA ILE A 7 -13.86 5.26 -1.80
C ILE A 7 -12.98 6.47 -1.47
N ILE A 8 -12.79 6.80 -0.19
CA ILE A 8 -11.98 7.96 0.23
C ILE A 8 -10.48 7.68 0.01
N GLY A 9 -10.03 6.43 0.19
CA GLY A 9 -8.66 6.01 -0.14
C GLY A 9 -8.30 6.18 -1.62
N MET A 10 -9.29 6.14 -2.52
CA MET A 10 -9.08 6.38 -3.95
C MET A 10 -8.92 7.86 -4.32
N ILE A 11 -9.15 8.83 -3.42
CA ILE A 11 -9.01 10.26 -3.73
C ILE A 11 -7.58 10.59 -4.19
N GLY A 12 -6.56 9.97 -3.59
CA GLY A 12 -5.16 10.12 -3.97
C GLY A 12 -4.89 9.61 -5.40
N PRO A 13 -5.12 8.31 -5.68
CA PRO A 13 -4.96 7.73 -7.02
C PRO A 13 -5.76 8.48 -8.10
N ILE A 14 -7.01 8.84 -7.84
CA ILE A 14 -7.88 9.54 -8.81
C ILE A 14 -7.33 10.94 -9.11
N SER A 15 -6.90 11.68 -8.08
CA SER A 15 -6.32 13.01 -8.26
C SER A 15 -4.98 12.94 -9.00
N ALA A 16 -4.13 11.97 -8.66
CA ALA A 16 -2.85 11.74 -9.33
C ALA A 16 -3.04 11.39 -10.82
N PHE A 17 -4.00 10.54 -11.15
CA PHE A 17 -4.32 10.19 -12.53
C PHE A 17 -4.85 11.38 -13.34
N LYS A 18 -5.67 12.25 -12.73
CA LYS A 18 -6.25 13.42 -13.42
C LYS A 18 -5.22 14.52 -13.69
N LEU A 19 -4.34 14.78 -12.72
CA LEU A 19 -3.42 15.93 -12.75
C LEU A 19 -2.09 15.64 -13.46
N MET A 20 -1.72 14.36 -13.61
CA MET A 20 -0.47 13.97 -14.25
C MET A 20 -0.51 14.24 -15.74
N ASP A 21 0.46 14.97 -16.27
CA ASP A 21 0.54 15.26 -17.70
C ASP A 21 1.38 14.19 -18.42
N ALA A 22 0.73 13.07 -18.75
CA ALA A 22 1.31 11.97 -19.50
C ALA A 22 0.26 11.27 -20.36
N ASP A 23 0.62 10.26 -21.15
CA ASP A 23 -0.36 9.42 -21.84
C ASP A 23 -1.22 8.62 -20.84
N PRO A 24 -2.51 8.34 -21.13
CA PRO A 24 -3.42 7.66 -20.20
C PRO A 24 -2.88 6.32 -19.67
N LEU A 25 -2.18 5.57 -20.52
CA LEU A 25 -1.54 4.31 -20.13
C LEU A 25 -0.40 4.53 -19.13
N MET A 26 0.43 5.56 -19.36
CA MET A 26 1.54 5.90 -18.47
C MET A 26 1.02 6.39 -17.11
N ARG A 27 -0.04 7.22 -17.11
CA ARG A 27 -0.69 7.68 -15.87
C ARG A 27 -1.19 6.49 -15.04
N LEU A 28 -1.83 5.52 -15.69
CA LEU A 28 -2.34 4.33 -14.99
C LEU A 28 -1.21 3.50 -14.39
N LEU A 29 -0.15 3.25 -15.17
CA LEU A 29 1.02 2.48 -14.71
C LEU A 29 1.70 3.15 -13.51
N VAL A 30 1.95 4.46 -13.59
CA VAL A 30 2.61 5.20 -12.49
C VAL A 30 1.75 5.19 -11.24
N VAL A 31 0.44 5.43 -11.37
CA VAL A 31 -0.50 5.38 -10.23
C VAL A 31 -0.54 3.97 -9.62
N PHE A 32 -0.59 2.92 -10.43
CA PHE A 32 -0.57 1.54 -9.94
C PHE A 32 0.73 1.23 -9.17
N ILE A 33 1.88 1.63 -9.71
CA ILE A 33 3.17 1.41 -9.05
C ILE A 33 3.23 2.17 -7.72
N ALA A 34 2.87 3.45 -7.73
CA ALA A 34 2.98 4.33 -6.56
C ALA A 34 2.03 3.95 -5.42
N PHE A 35 0.80 3.54 -5.74
CA PHE A 35 -0.23 3.29 -4.73
C PHE A 35 -0.46 1.82 -4.40
N PHE A 36 0.04 0.88 -5.20
CA PHE A 36 -0.09 -0.55 -4.94
C PHE A 36 1.27 -1.23 -4.75
N VAL A 37 2.15 -1.15 -5.75
CA VAL A 37 3.42 -1.89 -5.74
C VAL A 37 4.36 -1.40 -4.66
N VAL A 38 4.57 -0.09 -4.55
CA VAL A 38 5.48 0.50 -3.54
C VAL A 38 5.02 0.20 -2.11
N PRO A 39 3.75 0.48 -1.71
CA PRO A 39 3.28 0.14 -0.36
C PRO A 39 3.37 -1.35 -0.04
N PHE A 40 3.10 -2.22 -1.01
CA PHE A 40 3.19 -3.66 -0.83
C PHE A 40 4.63 -4.11 -0.55
N ILE A 41 5.59 -3.67 -1.38
CA ILE A 41 7.00 -4.00 -1.21
C ILE A 41 7.54 -3.44 0.11
N VAL A 42 7.24 -2.18 0.42
CA VAL A 42 7.68 -1.54 1.67
C VAL A 42 7.07 -2.25 2.88
N GLY A 43 5.78 -2.58 2.85
CA GLY A 43 5.12 -3.33 3.93
C GLY A 43 5.77 -4.69 4.15
N PHE A 44 6.06 -5.42 3.08
CA PHE A 44 6.75 -6.71 3.18
C PHE A 44 8.18 -6.57 3.72
N ALA A 45 8.92 -5.57 3.24
CA ALA A 45 10.29 -5.30 3.69
C ALA A 45 10.33 -4.90 5.17
N VAL A 46 9.46 -3.98 5.59
CA VAL A 46 9.33 -3.54 6.99
C VAL A 46 8.96 -4.72 7.88
N ASN A 47 7.99 -5.54 7.47
CA ASN A 47 7.63 -6.74 8.22
C ASN A 47 8.81 -7.71 8.35
N ALA A 48 9.54 -7.95 7.27
CA ALA A 48 10.73 -8.80 7.31
C ALA A 48 11.82 -8.23 8.22
N ILE A 49 12.07 -6.92 8.18
CA ILE A 49 13.06 -6.23 9.01
C ILE A 49 12.66 -6.30 10.49
N TYR A 50 11.41 -5.98 10.81
CA TYR A 50 10.93 -5.97 12.20
C TYR A 50 10.89 -7.35 12.83
N MET A 51 10.59 -8.38 12.04
CA MET A 51 10.61 -9.77 12.52
C MET A 51 12.01 -10.37 12.59
N LYS A 52 12.84 -10.21 11.54
CA LYS A 52 14.11 -10.92 11.42
C LYS A 52 15.29 -10.18 12.04
N VAL A 53 15.31 -8.84 11.96
CA VAL A 53 16.43 -8.02 12.43
C VAL A 53 16.18 -7.55 13.85
N PHE A 54 15.04 -6.87 14.06
CA PHE A 54 14.73 -6.29 15.37
C PHE A 54 13.97 -7.24 16.32
N LYS A 55 13.39 -8.32 15.80
CA LYS A 55 12.60 -9.31 16.56
C LYS A 55 11.52 -8.67 17.45
N LEU A 56 10.87 -7.63 16.94
CA LEU A 56 9.86 -6.86 17.70
C LEU A 56 8.57 -7.66 17.94
N TYR A 57 8.27 -8.59 17.03
CA TYR A 57 7.11 -9.47 17.14
C TYR A 57 7.34 -10.74 16.30
N ASP A 58 6.60 -11.79 16.66
CA ASP A 58 6.61 -13.07 15.98
C ASP A 58 5.39 -13.27 15.09
N ARG A 59 5.46 -14.24 14.18
CA ARG A 59 4.38 -14.54 13.20
C ARG A 59 3.05 -14.87 13.86
N GLU A 60 3.10 -15.24 15.13
CA GLU A 60 1.95 -15.66 15.92
C GLU A 60 0.99 -14.52 16.23
N ILE A 61 1.45 -13.25 16.21
CA ILE A 61 0.58 -12.09 16.48
C ILE A 61 -0.51 -11.92 15.42
N PHE A 62 -0.30 -12.46 14.21
CA PHE A 62 -1.27 -12.37 13.11
C PHE A 62 -2.21 -13.57 13.08
N LYS A 63 -2.00 -14.59 13.92
CA LYS A 63 -2.93 -15.71 14.04
C LYS A 63 -4.15 -15.21 14.82
N PHE A 64 -5.32 -15.28 14.19
CA PHE A 64 -6.57 -15.08 14.91
C PHE A 64 -6.74 -16.21 15.93
N LEU A 65 -6.82 -15.87 17.21
CA LEU A 65 -7.27 -16.78 18.26
C LEU A 65 -8.78 -16.98 18.04
N ALA A 66 -9.14 -18.07 17.37
CA ALA A 66 -10.52 -18.54 17.28
C ALA A 66 -10.93 -19.22 18.59
#